data_AF-A0AA39SCB8-F1
#
_entry.id   AF-A0AA39SCB8-F1
#
_cell.length_a   1.000
_cell.length_b   1.000
_cell.length_c   1.000
_cell.angle_alpha   90.00
_cell.angle_beta   90.00
_cell.angle_gamma   90.00
#
_symmetry.space_group_name_H-M   'P 1'
#
loop_
_entity.id
_entity.type
_entity.pdbx_description
1 polymer ?
#
loop_
_entity_poly.entity_id
_entity_poly.type
_entity_poly.pdbx_seq_one_letter_code
_entity_poly.pdbx_strand_id
1 'polypeptide(L)'
;MWGAATDERRIYTNIANRQHKNFTIKPSTNTTIAGGWVAIDARNGNLLWSTANPSNATAPGPVTVANSVLFAGSTYRQGPVYALNAKTGKILWSYDTRATIYGGGSVSNGCIYMGTGYKVTIGFVNPNFTSGTSVFVFCVS
;
A
#
# COMPACT_ATOMS: atom_id res chain seq x y z
N MET A 1 9.01 8.92 -9.89
CA MET A 1 8.13 7.84 -9.38
C MET A 1 8.03 8.02 -7.88
N TRP A 2 6.91 8.53 -7.37
CA TRP A 2 6.69 8.57 -5.92
C TRP A 2 6.20 7.20 -5.47
N GLY A 3 6.92 6.52 -4.59
CA GLY A 3 6.33 5.45 -3.80
C GLY A 3 6.62 4.00 -4.14
N ALA A 4 7.68 3.74 -4.91
CA ALA A 4 8.20 2.38 -5.01
C ALA A 4 9.20 2.09 -3.88
N ALA A 5 9.22 0.84 -3.42
CA ALA A 5 10.24 0.31 -2.53
C ALA A 5 11.00 -0.83 -3.25
N THR A 6 12.18 -1.22 -2.76
CA THR A 6 12.97 -2.30 -3.36
C THR A 6 13.70 -3.12 -2.30
N ASP A 7 13.94 -4.40 -2.58
CA ASP A 7 14.76 -5.32 -1.77
C ASP A 7 15.97 -5.89 -2.55
N GLU A 8 16.61 -5.07 -3.38
CA GLU A 8 17.68 -5.41 -4.35
C GLU A 8 17.26 -6.38 -5.46
N ARG A 9 16.22 -7.19 -5.24
CA ARG A 9 15.73 -8.18 -6.20
C ARG A 9 14.37 -7.81 -6.80
N ARG A 10 13.50 -7.17 -6.02
CA ARG A 10 12.12 -6.85 -6.41
C ARG A 10 11.86 -5.37 -6.29
N ILE A 11 11.10 -4.83 -7.23
CA ILE A 11 10.50 -3.51 -7.14
C ILE A 11 9.07 -3.70 -6.63
N TYR A 12 8.74 -3.03 -5.55
CA TYR A 12 7.40 -2.96 -4.98
C TYR A 12 6.77 -1.63 -5.33
N THR A 13 5.53 -1.63 -5.75
CA THR A 13 4.79 -0.38 -5.96
C THR A 13 3.30 -0.59 -5.85
N ASN A 14 2.55 0.50 -5.94
CA ASN A 14 1.11 0.51 -5.87
C ASN A 14 0.46 0.47 -7.27
N ILE A 15 -0.68 -0.21 -7.36
CA ILE A 15 -1.63 -0.11 -8.47
C ILE A 15 -2.72 0.85 -8.00
N ALA A 16 -2.60 2.13 -8.36
CA ALA A 16 -3.52 3.15 -7.84
C ALA A 16 -4.99 2.90 -8.22
N ASN A 17 -5.23 2.46 -9.46
CA ASN A 17 -6.53 2.20 -10.08
C ASN A 17 -7.63 3.26 -9.81
N ARG A 18 -7.30 4.55 -9.99
CA ARG A 18 -8.23 5.68 -9.76
C ARG A 18 -9.52 5.62 -10.58
N GLN A 19 -9.49 4.90 -11.70
CA GLN A 19 -10.62 4.77 -12.63
C GLN A 19 -11.41 3.46 -12.44
N HIS A 20 -11.08 2.66 -11.41
CA HIS A 20 -11.76 1.38 -11.14
C HIS A 20 -11.80 0.45 -12.36
N LYS A 21 -10.71 0.41 -13.14
CA LYS A 21 -10.60 -0.49 -14.29
C LYS A 21 -10.36 -1.91 -13.81
N ASN A 22 -10.98 -2.87 -14.49
CA ASN A 22 -10.73 -4.29 -14.24
C ASN A 22 -9.27 -4.63 -14.53
N PHE A 23 -8.61 -5.32 -13.60
CA PHE A 23 -7.33 -5.98 -13.86
C PHE A 23 -7.26 -7.33 -13.14
N THR A 24 -6.43 -8.24 -13.67
CA THR A 24 -6.23 -9.59 -13.13
C THR A 24 -5.16 -9.58 -12.04
N ILE A 25 -5.46 -10.22 -10.92
CA ILE A 25 -4.53 -10.38 -9.80
C ILE A 25 -3.64 -11.59 -10.07
N LYS A 26 -2.31 -11.43 -10.10
CA LYS A 26 -1.38 -12.55 -10.24
C LYS A 26 -0.95 -13.10 -8.88
N PRO A 27 -0.77 -14.42 -8.72
CA PRO A 27 -0.79 -15.45 -9.77
C PRO A 27 -2.17 -16.07 -10.05
N SER A 28 -3.25 -15.55 -9.47
CA SER A 28 -4.59 -16.09 -9.72
C SER A 28 -5.17 -15.60 -11.06
N THR A 29 -6.40 -16.02 -11.37
CA THR A 29 -7.18 -15.53 -12.52
C THR A 29 -8.29 -14.57 -12.10
N ASN A 30 -8.38 -14.23 -10.81
CA ASN A 30 -9.41 -13.34 -10.28
C ASN A 30 -9.18 -11.91 -10.78
N THR A 31 -10.28 -11.20 -11.04
CA THR A 31 -10.26 -9.79 -11.42
C THR A 31 -10.72 -8.90 -10.26
N THR A 32 -10.27 -7.64 -10.27
CA THR A 32 -10.72 -6.62 -9.32
C THR A 32 -10.78 -5.24 -9.98
N ILE A 33 -11.57 -4.36 -9.39
CA ILE A 33 -11.64 -2.93 -9.68
C ILE A 33 -11.03 -2.06 -8.57
N ALA A 34 -10.53 -2.69 -7.50
CA ALA A 34 -9.85 -1.98 -6.42
C ALA A 34 -8.50 -1.41 -6.88
N GLY A 35 -7.86 -0.59 -6.06
CA GLY A 35 -6.41 -0.45 -6.13
C GLY A 35 -5.71 -1.71 -5.59
N GLY A 36 -4.39 -1.69 -5.56
CA GLY A 36 -3.63 -2.78 -4.97
C GLY A 36 -2.14 -2.49 -4.90
N TRP A 37 -1.38 -3.55 -4.67
CA TRP A 37 0.08 -3.50 -4.58
C TRP A 37 0.68 -4.64 -5.37
N VAL A 38 1.93 -4.46 -5.77
CA VAL A 38 2.58 -5.34 -6.74
C VAL A 38 4.06 -5.51 -6.42
N ALA A 39 4.61 -6.67 -6.77
CA ALA A 39 6.05 -6.86 -6.89
C ALA A 39 6.43 -7.28 -8.30
N ILE A 40 7.56 -6.74 -8.76
CA ILE A 40 8.13 -6.95 -10.08
C ILE A 40 9.59 -7.37 -9.91
N ASP A 41 10.08 -8.35 -10.67
CA ASP A 41 11.51 -8.68 -10.68
C ASP A 41 12.29 -7.52 -11.30
N ALA A 42 13.24 -6.96 -10.54
CA ALA A 42 13.97 -5.76 -10.92
C ALA A 42 14.85 -5.95 -12.17
N ARG A 43 15.21 -7.20 -12.51
CA ARG A 43 16.15 -7.51 -13.60
C ARG A 43 15.47 -7.62 -14.95
N ASN A 44 14.20 -8.06 -14.98
CA ASN A 44 13.50 -8.37 -16.23
C ASN A 44 12.09 -7.77 -16.32
N GLY A 45 11.60 -7.09 -15.27
CA GLY A 45 10.28 -6.46 -15.29
C GLY A 45 9.10 -7.43 -15.17
N ASN A 46 9.36 -8.71 -14.88
CA ASN A 46 8.28 -9.69 -14.74
C ASN A 46 7.47 -9.45 -13.46
N LEU A 47 6.14 -9.38 -13.61
CA LEU A 47 5.20 -9.35 -12.51
C LEU A 47 5.29 -10.64 -11.69
N LEU A 48 5.70 -10.52 -10.42
CA LEU A 48 5.86 -11.64 -9.49
C LEU A 48 4.55 -11.97 -8.76
N TRP A 49 3.89 -10.94 -8.23
CA TRP A 49 2.60 -11.05 -7.55
C TRP A 49 1.88 -9.70 -7.56
N SER A 50 0.55 -9.72 -7.46
CA SER A 50 -0.26 -8.55 -7.11
C SER A 50 -1.29 -8.89 -6.04
N THR A 51 -1.67 -7.88 -5.26
CA THR A 51 -2.63 -8.01 -4.16
C THR A 51 -3.61 -6.84 -4.24
N ALA A 52 -4.90 -7.14 -4.38
CA ALA A 52 -5.93 -6.11 -4.34
C ALA A 52 -6.06 -5.52 -2.93
N ASN A 53 -6.39 -4.22 -2.86
CA ASN A 53 -6.74 -3.56 -1.61
C ASN A 53 -8.03 -4.19 -1.06
N PRO A 54 -8.00 -4.87 0.11
CA PRO A 54 -9.16 -5.57 0.65
C PRO A 54 -10.35 -4.67 0.96
N SER A 55 -10.11 -3.37 1.19
CA SER A 55 -11.18 -2.39 1.41
C SER A 55 -11.88 -1.95 0.11
N ASN A 56 -11.54 -2.54 -1.04
CA ASN A 56 -12.04 -2.16 -2.35
C ASN A 56 -11.81 -0.66 -2.69
N ALA A 57 -10.79 -0.05 -2.07
CA ALA A 57 -10.42 1.34 -2.28
C ALA A 57 -9.29 1.45 -3.31
N THR A 58 -9.11 2.64 -3.87
CA THR A 58 -7.90 2.96 -4.63
C THR A 58 -6.67 2.83 -3.73
N ALA A 59 -5.50 2.55 -4.31
CA ALA A 59 -4.24 2.48 -3.57
C ALA A 59 -3.22 3.46 -4.15
N PRO A 60 -3.47 4.79 -4.10
CA PRO A 60 -2.58 5.78 -4.71
C PRO A 60 -1.33 6.07 -3.89
N GLY A 61 -1.30 5.63 -2.63
CA GLY A 61 -0.19 5.89 -1.72
C GLY A 61 1.04 5.03 -2.04
N PRO A 62 2.23 5.52 -1.64
CA PRO A 62 3.47 4.77 -1.75
C PRO A 62 3.48 3.52 -0.84
N VAL A 63 4.41 2.60 -1.12
CA VAL A 63 4.68 1.44 -0.26
C VAL A 63 6.04 1.55 0.41
N THR A 64 6.21 0.90 1.56
CA THR A 64 7.45 0.87 2.34
C THR A 64 7.82 -0.57 2.66
N VAL A 65 9.09 -0.96 2.60
CA VAL A 65 9.54 -2.32 2.94
C VAL A 65 10.54 -2.31 4.10
N ALA A 66 10.39 -3.23 5.04
CA ALA A 66 11.36 -3.50 6.10
C ALA A 66 11.33 -4.98 6.48
N ASN A 67 12.49 -5.60 6.73
CA ASN A 67 12.63 -7.01 7.14
C ASN A 67 11.71 -7.99 6.39
N SER A 68 11.70 -7.92 5.05
CA SER A 68 10.87 -8.77 4.17
C SER A 68 9.34 -8.59 4.31
N VAL A 69 8.89 -7.50 4.94
CA VAL A 69 7.48 -7.13 5.05
C VAL A 69 7.25 -5.82 4.31
N LEU A 70 6.25 -5.83 3.42
CA LEU A 70 5.79 -4.66 2.69
C LEU A 70 4.62 -4.03 3.42
N PHE A 71 4.69 -2.74 3.68
CA PHE A 71 3.68 -1.94 4.35
C PHE A 71 3.02 -1.03 3.34
N ALA A 72 1.69 -1.00 3.40
CA ALA A 72 0.90 -0.17 2.52
C ALA A 72 -0.30 0.43 3.25
N GLY A 73 -0.48 1.74 3.07
CA GLY A 73 -1.66 2.45 3.51
C GLY A 73 -2.81 2.36 2.51
N SER A 74 -4.03 2.39 3.02
CA SER A 74 -5.24 2.49 2.21
C SER A 74 -5.91 3.85 2.40
N THR A 75 -6.44 4.38 1.29
CA THR A 75 -7.24 5.61 1.32
C THR A 75 -8.69 5.38 1.74
N TYR A 76 -9.04 4.18 2.17
CA TYR A 76 -10.34 3.91 2.75
C TYR A 76 -10.55 4.73 4.04
N ARG A 77 -11.81 4.99 4.41
CA ARG A 77 -12.14 5.91 5.51
C ARG A 77 -11.60 5.48 6.89
N GLN A 78 -11.43 4.18 7.12
CA GLN A 78 -10.80 3.65 8.34
C GLN A 78 -9.27 3.70 8.29
N GLY A 79 -8.68 4.01 7.14
CA GLY A 79 -7.24 4.04 6.92
C GLY A 79 -6.51 2.77 7.33
N PRO A 80 -6.90 1.59 6.82
CA PRO A 80 -6.17 0.37 7.14
C PRO A 80 -4.73 0.47 6.63
N VAL A 81 -3.80 0.09 7.50
CA VAL A 81 -2.44 -0.31 7.11
C VAL A 81 -2.46 -1.82 6.89
N TYR A 82 -1.88 -2.25 5.78
CA TYR A 82 -1.68 -3.66 5.48
C TYR A 82 -0.19 -3.98 5.53
N ALA A 83 0.15 -5.06 6.24
CA ALA A 83 1.46 -5.69 6.14
C ALA A 83 1.35 -6.92 5.27
N LEU A 84 2.17 -7.00 4.23
CA LEU A 84 2.21 -8.07 3.26
C LEU A 84 3.57 -8.75 3.34
N ASN A 85 3.60 -10.07 3.15
CA ASN A 85 4.84 -10.77 2.90
C ASN A 85 5.43 -10.28 1.58
N ALA A 86 6.64 -9.70 1.61
CA ALA A 86 7.21 -9.06 0.43
C ALA A 86 7.56 -10.06 -0.69
N LYS A 87 7.73 -11.35 -0.37
CA LYS A 87 8.00 -12.40 -1.38
C LYS A 87 6.73 -12.89 -2.06
N THR A 88 5.59 -12.94 -1.37
CA THR A 88 4.38 -13.62 -1.86
C THR A 88 3.18 -12.70 -2.07
N GLY A 89 3.20 -11.48 -1.54
CA GLY A 89 2.05 -10.57 -1.57
C GLY A 89 0.92 -10.96 -0.60
N LYS A 90 1.08 -12.04 0.18
CA LYS A 90 0.07 -12.46 1.16
C LYS A 90 -0.02 -11.43 2.29
N ILE A 91 -1.22 -10.98 2.60
CA ILE A 91 -1.48 -10.13 3.77
C ILE A 91 -1.21 -10.95 5.03
N LEU A 92 -0.30 -10.43 5.86
CA LEU A 92 0.06 -10.97 7.17
C LEU A 92 -0.89 -10.47 8.25
N TRP A 93 -1.18 -9.16 8.21
CA TRP A 93 -2.13 -8.50 9.12
C TRP A 93 -2.61 -7.17 8.54
N SER A 94 -3.67 -6.63 9.15
CA SER A 94 -4.16 -5.27 8.90
C SER A 94 -4.50 -4.55 10.20
N TYR A 95 -4.35 -3.24 10.22
CA TYR A 95 -4.72 -2.40 11.36
C TYR A 95 -5.44 -1.12 10.91
N ASP A 96 -6.62 -0.86 11.47
CA ASP A 96 -7.42 0.33 11.19
C ASP A 96 -6.94 1.53 12.02
N THR A 97 -6.34 2.52 11.37
CA THR A 97 -5.82 3.72 12.03
C THR A 97 -6.88 4.80 12.30
N ARG A 98 -8.12 4.55 11.87
CA ARG A 98 -9.29 5.43 11.95
C ARG A 98 -9.19 6.71 11.10
N ALA A 99 -8.16 6.85 10.26
CA ALA A 99 -7.98 7.99 9.40
C ALA A 99 -7.21 7.61 8.12
N THR A 100 -7.65 8.09 6.96
CA THR A 100 -7.07 7.79 5.63
C THR A 100 -5.54 7.88 5.63
N ILE A 101 -4.89 6.89 5.00
CA ILE A 101 -3.45 6.88 4.77
C ILE A 101 -3.18 7.03 3.27
N TYR A 102 -2.54 8.15 2.92
CA TYR A 102 -2.12 8.46 1.56
C TYR A 102 -0.60 8.53 1.42
N GLY A 103 0.11 8.93 2.47
CA GLY A 103 1.57 9.06 2.46
C GLY A 103 2.30 7.75 2.72
N GLY A 104 3.62 7.80 2.59
CA GLY A 104 4.51 6.67 2.83
C GLY A 104 4.98 6.56 4.25
N GLY A 105 5.59 5.42 4.54
CA GLY A 105 6.28 5.20 5.81
C GLY A 105 7.78 5.46 5.68
N SER A 106 8.38 5.95 6.77
CA SER A 106 9.83 5.91 6.96
C SER A 106 10.20 4.67 7.79
N VAL A 107 11.41 4.15 7.59
CA VAL A 107 11.92 2.95 8.30
C VAL A 107 13.10 3.34 9.17
N SER A 108 13.10 2.92 10.43
CA SER A 108 14.26 2.98 11.32
C SER A 108 14.23 1.84 12.32
N ASN A 109 15.35 1.13 12.48
CA ASN A 109 15.50 0.01 13.43
C ASN A 109 14.39 -1.06 13.33
N GLY A 110 14.00 -1.43 12.10
CA GLY A 110 12.92 -2.42 11.88
C GLY A 110 11.52 -1.88 12.16
N CYS A 111 11.36 -0.61 12.52
CA CYS A 111 10.07 0.03 12.73
C CYS A 111 9.71 0.94 11.56
N ILE A 112 8.43 0.93 11.19
CA ILE A 112 7.85 1.81 10.20
C ILE A 112 6.96 2.85 10.87
N TYR A 113 7.11 4.10 10.45
CA TYR A 113 6.37 5.25 10.94
C TYR A 113 5.45 5.78 9.84
N MET A 114 4.13 5.73 10.03
CA MET A 114 3.15 6.19 9.04
C MET A 114 2.23 7.27 9.63
N GLY A 115 2.15 8.42 8.97
CA GLY A 115 1.20 9.47 9.30
C GLY A 115 -0.18 9.22 8.70
N THR A 116 -1.23 9.63 9.41
CA THR A 116 -2.63 9.50 8.96
C THR A 116 -3.27 10.87 8.73
N GLY A 117 -4.49 10.87 8.18
CA GLY A 117 -5.36 12.03 8.24
C GLY A 117 -5.38 12.95 7.04
N TYR A 118 -4.98 12.43 5.89
CA TYR A 118 -5.04 13.17 4.63
C TYR A 118 -6.48 13.51 4.30
N LYS A 119 -6.81 14.81 4.15
CA LYS A 119 -8.13 15.30 3.70
C LYS A 119 -8.09 15.97 2.31
N VAL A 120 -6.91 16.41 1.88
CA VAL A 120 -6.67 17.14 0.64
C VAL A 120 -5.73 16.33 -0.26
N THR A 121 -6.05 16.23 -1.55
CA THR A 121 -5.15 15.72 -2.59
C THR A 121 -4.90 16.86 -3.59
N ILE A 122 -3.66 17.32 -3.76
CA ILE A 122 -3.24 18.34 -4.74
C ILE A 122 -4.24 19.52 -4.84
N GLY A 123 -4.52 20.19 -3.72
CA GLY A 123 -5.42 21.35 -3.69
C GLY A 123 -6.92 21.05 -3.77
N PHE A 124 -7.33 19.78 -3.94
CA PHE A 124 -8.74 19.38 -3.96
C PHE A 124 -9.12 18.59 -2.70
N VAL A 125 -10.27 18.93 -2.13
CA VAL A 125 -10.85 18.17 -1.01
C VAL A 125 -11.47 16.90 -1.55
N ASN A 126 -11.10 15.74 -0.98
CA ASN A 126 -11.77 14.49 -1.29
C ASN A 126 -12.75 14.16 -0.14
N PRO A 127 -14.07 14.12 -0.38
CA PRO A 127 -15.05 13.90 0.68
C PRO A 127 -14.98 12.51 1.30
N ASN A 128 -14.37 11.53 0.63
CA ASN A 128 -14.21 10.17 1.15
C ASN A 128 -13.00 10.00 2.08
N PHE A 129 -12.12 11.00 2.11
CA PHE A 129 -10.91 10.98 2.91
C PHE A 129 -11.20 11.50 4.33
N THR A 130 -10.70 10.78 5.33
CA THR A 130 -10.91 11.11 6.76
C THR A 130 -9.68 11.79 7.35
N SER A 131 -9.93 12.81 8.17
CA SER A 131 -8.89 13.57 8.86
C SER A 131 -8.32 12.81 10.06
N GLY A 132 -7.11 13.18 10.45
CA GLY A 132 -6.34 12.56 11.52
C GLY A 132 -5.05 13.34 11.73
N THR A 133 -4.44 13.18 12.90
CA THR A 133 -3.23 13.91 13.29
C THR A 133 -2.20 12.98 13.93
N SER A 134 -2.39 11.67 13.77
CA SER A 134 -1.60 10.65 14.45
C SER A 134 -0.52 10.08 13.54
N VAL A 135 0.60 9.70 14.16
CA VAL A 135 1.61 8.84 13.56
C VAL A 135 1.53 7.48 14.24
N PHE A 136 1.46 6.42 13.44
CA PHE A 136 1.47 5.04 13.92
C PHE A 136 2.84 4.43 13.67
N VAL A 137 3.27 3.58 14.60
CA VAL A 137 4.55 2.87 14.52
C VAL A 137 4.29 1.37 14.56
N PHE A 138 4.87 0.64 13.60
CA PHE A 138 4.79 -0.82 13.52
C PHE A 138 6.20 -1.38 13.39
N CYS A 139 6.59 -2.25 14.33
CA CYS A 139 7.92 -2.84 14.34
C CYS A 139 7.88 -4.30 13.88
N VAL A 140 8.88 -4.68 13.08
CA VAL A 140 9.14 -6.04 12.63
C VAL A 140 10.48 -6.48 13.18
N SER A 141 10.48 -7.60 13.90
CA SER A 141 11.66 -8.27 14.45
C SER A 141 12.37 -9.10 13.40
#